data_AF-D9SLM8-F1
#
_entry.id   AF-D9SLM8-F1
#
_cell.length_a   1.000
_cell.length_b   1.000
_cell.length_c   1.000
_cell.angle_alpha   90.00
_cell.angle_beta   90.00
_cell.angle_gamma   90.00
#
_symmetry.space_group_name_H-M   'P 1'
#
loop_
_entity.id
_entity.type
_entity.pdbx_description
1 polymer ?
#
loop_
_entity_poly.entity_id
_entity_poly.type
_entity_poly.pdbx_seq_one_letter_code
_entity_poly.pdbx_strand_id
1 'polypeptide(L)'
;MTKKANLVTINNPIYIPILEEDYGTIQYYENLGIPVRWIVMHGVGRYYAIMEGDSAVEAKRMTDGLCAMVRKDIRAMQRQNENETSYDALVEEGYDAATDENDPANVVSDLMLVKDLLAECEKLTDEKKRICKGIAEEKTEREMAAEFGIPQTTLHGRKDKLLKELKKKLD
;
A
#
# COMPACT_ATOMS: atom_id res chain seq x y z
N MET A 1 -25.66 30.83 -9.78
CA MET A 1 -25.70 31.48 -11.12
C MET A 1 -25.00 30.57 -12.11
N THR A 2 -25.75 29.88 -12.95
CA THR A 2 -25.24 28.89 -13.91
C THR A 2 -24.59 29.64 -15.08
N LYS A 3 -23.26 29.79 -15.07
CA LYS A 3 -22.52 30.28 -16.26
C LYS A 3 -22.76 29.27 -17.38
N LYS A 4 -23.61 29.62 -18.35
CA LYS A 4 -23.70 28.89 -19.62
C LYS A 4 -22.29 28.87 -20.22
N ALA A 5 -21.70 27.69 -20.28
CA ALA A 5 -20.40 27.49 -20.93
C ALA A 5 -20.54 27.94 -22.39
N ASN A 6 -19.88 29.03 -22.76
CA ASN A 6 -19.68 29.39 -24.15
C ASN A 6 -19.06 28.15 -24.84
N LEU A 7 -19.79 27.58 -25.80
CA LEU A 7 -19.26 26.56 -26.69
C LEU A 7 -18.29 27.28 -27.64
N VAL A 8 -17.06 27.49 -27.17
CA VAL A 8 -15.95 27.90 -28.04
C VAL A 8 -15.69 26.72 -28.97
N THR A 9 -16.02 26.89 -30.25
CA THR A 9 -15.61 25.95 -31.30
C THR A 9 -14.12 26.14 -31.50
N ILE A 10 -13.31 25.24 -30.94
CA ILE A 10 -11.85 25.26 -31.06
C ILE A 10 -11.49 24.44 -32.30
N ASN A 11 -10.75 25.04 -33.24
CA ASN A 11 -10.19 24.29 -34.36
C ASN A 11 -8.99 23.48 -33.86
N ASN A 12 -8.86 22.23 -34.35
CA ASN A 12 -7.74 21.35 -34.01
C ASN A 12 -7.40 21.28 -32.50
N PRO A 13 -8.35 20.84 -31.64
CA PRO A 13 -8.17 20.92 -30.20
C PRO A 13 -7.00 20.05 -29.71
N ILE A 14 -6.10 20.66 -28.93
CA ILE A 14 -5.07 20.00 -28.15
C ILE A 14 -5.63 19.78 -26.75
N TYR A 15 -5.65 18.52 -26.31
CA TYR A 15 -6.12 18.17 -24.98
C TYR A 15 -4.94 17.97 -24.05
N ILE A 16 -4.74 18.91 -23.13
CA ILE A 16 -3.72 18.80 -22.08
C ILE A 16 -4.35 18.11 -20.88
N PRO A 17 -3.94 16.87 -20.54
CA PRO A 17 -4.42 16.18 -19.35
C PRO A 17 -3.99 16.90 -18.08
N ILE A 18 -4.93 17.08 -17.16
CA ILE A 18 -4.68 17.58 -15.80
C ILE A 18 -4.70 16.37 -14.86
N LEU A 19 -3.73 16.31 -13.93
CA LEU A 19 -3.67 15.26 -12.91
C LEU A 19 -4.91 15.35 -12.00
N GLU A 20 -5.32 14.21 -11.45
CA GLU A 20 -6.47 14.16 -10.55
C GLU A 20 -6.21 15.03 -9.31
N GLU A 21 -7.25 15.74 -8.87
CA GLU A 21 -7.25 16.63 -7.68
C GLU A 21 -6.35 17.87 -7.76
N ASP A 22 -5.76 18.16 -8.92
CA ASP A 22 -5.00 19.40 -9.12
C ASP A 22 -5.92 20.60 -9.44
N TYR A 23 -6.67 21.02 -8.43
CA TYR A 23 -7.57 22.17 -8.50
C TYR A 23 -6.83 23.48 -8.80
N GLY A 24 -5.55 23.58 -8.41
CA GLY A 24 -4.70 24.73 -8.71
C GLY A 24 -4.46 24.88 -10.21
N THR A 25 -4.15 23.79 -10.89
CA THR A 25 -3.98 23.78 -12.35
C THR A 25 -5.29 24.04 -13.09
N ILE A 26 -6.42 23.53 -12.60
CA ILE A 26 -7.75 23.86 -13.17
C ILE A 26 -7.98 25.38 -13.11
N GLN A 27 -7.81 25.98 -11.94
CA GLN A 27 -7.99 27.43 -11.74
C GLN A 27 -7.01 28.24 -12.59
N TYR A 28 -5.76 27.79 -12.73
CA TYR A 28 -4.75 28.43 -13.57
C TYR A 28 -5.22 28.54 -15.03
N TYR A 29 -5.68 27.44 -15.63
CA TYR A 29 -6.18 27.45 -17.01
C TYR A 29 -7.45 28.28 -17.17
N GLU A 30 -8.40 28.16 -16.23
CA GLU A 30 -9.62 28.96 -16.26
C GLU A 30 -9.34 30.47 -16.15
N ASN A 31 -8.37 30.87 -15.32
CA ASN A 31 -7.93 32.26 -15.17
C ASN A 31 -7.27 32.81 -16.43
N LEU A 32 -6.60 31.96 -17.22
CA LEU A 32 -6.07 32.29 -18.54
C LEU A 32 -7.13 32.29 -19.64
N GLY A 33 -8.39 31.99 -19.31
CA GLY A 33 -9.48 31.89 -20.27
C GLY A 33 -9.43 30.62 -21.13
N ILE A 34 -8.58 29.65 -20.78
CA ILE A 34 -8.47 28.36 -21.45
C ILE A 34 -9.58 27.45 -20.92
N PRO A 35 -10.45 26.89 -21.79
CA PRO A 35 -11.54 26.04 -21.34
C PRO A 35 -11.02 24.71 -20.79
N VAL A 36 -11.47 24.37 -19.58
CA VAL A 36 -11.21 23.07 -18.94
C VAL A 36 -12.49 22.22 -18.99
N ARG A 37 -12.37 20.94 -19.35
CA ARG A 37 -13.52 20.02 -19.39
C ARG A 37 -13.17 18.63 -18.89
N TRP A 38 -14.15 17.98 -18.26
CA TRP A 38 -14.09 16.56 -18.00
C TRP A 38 -14.33 15.76 -19.28
N ILE A 39 -13.37 14.93 -19.69
CA ILE A 39 -13.43 14.13 -20.92
C ILE A 39 -12.94 12.71 -20.59
N VAL A 40 -13.61 11.71 -21.16
CA VAL A 40 -13.15 10.32 -21.11
C VAL A 40 -12.33 10.04 -22.37
N MET A 41 -11.03 9.85 -22.20
CA MET A 41 -10.12 9.43 -23.27
C MET A 41 -9.45 8.12 -22.91
N HIS A 42 -9.36 7.18 -23.85
CA HIS A 42 -8.78 5.85 -23.64
C HIS A 42 -9.34 5.10 -22.40
N GLY A 43 -10.64 5.29 -22.11
CA GLY A 43 -11.30 4.65 -20.96
C GLY A 43 -11.04 5.31 -19.60
N VAL A 44 -10.28 6.40 -19.55
CA VAL A 44 -9.97 7.13 -18.31
C VAL A 44 -10.58 8.54 -18.38
N GLY A 45 -11.47 8.85 -17.44
CA GLY A 45 -12.08 10.18 -17.31
C GLY A 45 -11.16 11.12 -16.53
N ARG A 46 -10.83 12.28 -17.10
CA ARG A 46 -10.01 13.33 -16.45
C ARG A 46 -10.41 14.72 -16.90
N TYR A 47 -9.94 15.73 -16.18
CA TYR A 47 -9.99 17.12 -16.65
C TYR A 47 -8.91 17.35 -17.71
N TYR A 48 -9.29 18.05 -18.77
CA TYR A 48 -8.41 18.47 -19.84
C TYR A 48 -8.55 19.97 -20.07
N ALA A 49 -7.43 20.69 -20.12
CA ALA A 49 -7.40 22.02 -20.72
C ALA A 49 -7.37 21.88 -22.24
N ILE A 50 -8.21 22.65 -22.93
CA ILE A 50 -8.38 22.55 -24.38
C ILE A 50 -7.80 23.80 -25.04
N MET A 51 -6.75 23.63 -25.83
CA MET A 51 -6.10 24.70 -26.58
C MET A 51 -6.31 24.52 -28.09
N GLU A 52 -6.21 25.60 -28.84
CA GLU A 52 -6.23 25.59 -30.30
C GLU A 52 -4.84 25.20 -30.83
N GLY A 53 -4.81 24.26 -31.80
CA GLY A 53 -3.59 23.82 -32.46
C GLY A 53 -3.52 24.28 -33.92
N ASP A 54 -2.31 24.40 -34.45
CA ASP A 54 -2.09 24.86 -35.82
C ASP A 54 -2.59 23.87 -36.89
N SER A 55 -2.55 22.56 -36.58
CA SER A 55 -2.98 21.49 -37.48
C SER A 55 -3.59 20.30 -36.72
N ALA A 56 -4.61 19.65 -37.29
CA ALA A 56 -5.24 18.47 -36.70
C ALA A 56 -4.24 17.31 -36.44
N VAL A 57 -3.26 17.14 -37.33
CA VAL A 57 -2.25 16.07 -37.21
C VAL A 57 -1.31 16.35 -36.04
N GLU A 58 -0.88 17.61 -35.91
CA GLU A 58 0.00 18.05 -34.83
C GLU A 58 -0.73 18.03 -33.48
N ALA A 59 -1.96 18.54 -33.44
CA ALA A 59 -2.78 18.56 -32.23
C ALA A 59 -3.04 17.16 -31.67
N LYS A 60 -3.31 16.20 -32.57
CA LYS A 60 -3.44 14.78 -32.20
C LYS A 60 -2.12 14.23 -31.65
N ARG A 61 -1.00 14.46 -32.34
CA ARG A 61 0.32 13.99 -31.90
C ARG A 61 0.70 14.57 -30.53
N MET A 62 0.43 15.85 -30.29
CA MET A 62 0.65 16.49 -29.00
C MET A 62 -0.23 15.89 -27.92
N THR A 63 -1.53 15.75 -28.18
CA THR A 63 -2.49 15.14 -27.24
C THR A 63 -2.05 13.73 -26.85
N ASP A 64 -1.74 12.89 -27.83
CA ASP A 64 -1.29 11.50 -27.62
C ASP A 64 0.01 11.47 -26.79
N GLY A 65 0.96 12.36 -27.09
CA GLY A 65 2.23 12.49 -26.37
C GLY A 65 2.05 12.92 -24.91
N LEU A 66 1.23 13.93 -24.66
CA LEU A 66 0.91 14.40 -23.31
C LEU A 66 0.18 13.33 -22.49
N CYS A 67 -0.78 12.63 -23.11
CA CYS A 67 -1.49 11.52 -22.46
C CYS A 67 -0.56 10.35 -22.14
N ALA A 68 0.47 10.10 -22.95
CA ALA A 68 1.47 9.08 -22.68
C ALA A 68 2.41 9.49 -21.52
N MET A 69 2.82 10.76 -21.46
CA MET A 69 3.63 11.31 -20.37
C MET A 69 2.91 11.21 -19.02
N VAL A 70 1.67 11.69 -18.93
CA VAL A 70 0.88 11.60 -17.70
C VAL A 70 0.66 10.15 -17.25
N ARG A 71 0.44 9.22 -18.19
CA ARG A 71 0.36 7.79 -17.84
C ARG A 71 1.67 7.25 -17.26
N LYS A 72 2.82 7.72 -17.75
CA LYS A 72 4.14 7.34 -17.22
C LYS A 72 4.34 7.93 -15.81
N ASP A 73 3.97 9.19 -15.61
CA ASP A 73 4.16 9.89 -14.33
C ASP A 73 3.27 9.29 -13.25
N ILE A 74 2.01 8.97 -13.55
CA ILE A 74 1.12 8.29 -12.60
C ILE A 74 1.67 6.92 -12.20
N ARG A 75 2.22 6.14 -13.14
CA ARG A 75 2.88 4.87 -12.83
C ARG A 75 4.16 5.06 -12.01
N ALA A 76 4.85 6.19 -12.15
CA ALA A 76 6.01 6.49 -11.32
C ALA A 76 5.58 6.87 -9.91
N MET A 77 4.59 7.75 -9.76
CA MET A 77 3.99 8.14 -8.49
C MET A 77 3.42 6.94 -7.73
N GLN A 78 2.70 6.05 -8.42
CA GLN A 78 2.18 4.81 -7.82
C GLN A 78 3.31 3.93 -7.29
N ARG A 79 4.39 3.74 -8.07
CA ARG A 79 5.55 2.96 -7.60
C ARG A 79 6.28 3.61 -6.44
N GLN A 80 6.33 4.94 -6.36
CA GLN A 80 6.88 5.63 -5.20
C GLN A 80 5.99 5.41 -3.99
N ASN A 81 4.69 5.68 -4.11
CA ASN A 81 3.75 5.50 -3.01
C ASN A 81 3.63 4.05 -2.50
N GLU A 82 3.84 3.06 -3.37
CA GLU A 82 3.90 1.64 -2.97
C GLU A 82 5.17 1.27 -2.20
N ASN A 83 6.29 1.98 -2.42
CA ASN A 83 7.60 1.65 -1.85
C ASN A 83 8.08 2.65 -0.79
N GLU A 84 7.45 3.80 -0.66
CA GLU A 84 7.85 4.90 0.21
C GLU A 84 6.70 5.20 1.18
N THR A 85 6.89 4.86 2.46
CA THR A 85 6.03 5.33 3.56
C THR A 85 6.62 6.62 4.12
N SER A 86 5.79 7.63 4.40
CA SER A 86 6.25 8.87 5.04
C SER A 86 6.86 8.59 6.41
N TYR A 87 7.92 9.31 6.78
CA TYR A 87 8.52 9.21 8.13
C TYR A 87 7.49 9.48 9.23
N ASP A 88 6.63 10.49 9.06
CA ASP A 88 5.60 10.82 10.04
C ASP A 88 4.62 9.67 10.23
N ALA A 89 4.26 8.96 9.16
CA ALA A 89 3.39 7.78 9.23
C ALA A 89 4.08 6.61 9.95
N LEU A 90 5.39 6.40 9.72
CA LEU A 90 6.16 5.39 10.44
C LEU A 90 6.24 5.72 11.94
N VAL A 91 6.47 6.98 12.29
CA VAL A 91 6.52 7.43 13.69
C VAL A 91 5.15 7.27 14.38
N GLU A 92 4.05 7.59 13.70
CA GLU A 92 2.69 7.32 14.21
C GLU A 92 2.43 5.82 14.44
N GLU A 93 3.01 4.95 13.62
CA GLU A 93 2.97 3.48 13.80
C GLU A 93 3.93 2.98 14.90
N GLY A 94 4.67 3.87 15.57
CA GLY A 94 5.55 3.56 16.69
C GLY A 94 7.02 3.34 16.32
N TYR A 95 7.43 3.72 15.10
CA TYR A 95 8.84 3.73 14.71
C TYR A 95 9.62 4.80 15.48
N ASP A 96 10.62 4.39 16.25
CA ASP A 96 11.54 5.29 16.95
C ASP A 96 12.97 5.07 16.43
N ALA A 97 13.44 5.99 15.58
CA ALA A 97 14.78 5.91 15.00
C ALA A 97 15.90 6.03 16.05
N ALA A 98 15.60 6.43 17.29
CA ALA A 98 16.57 6.53 18.37
C ALA A 98 16.72 5.22 19.19
N THR A 99 15.88 4.21 18.97
CA THR A 99 16.01 2.92 19.65
C THR A 99 16.90 1.95 18.87
N ASP A 100 17.74 1.22 19.60
CA ASP A 100 18.65 0.19 19.05
C ASP A 100 17.88 -0.98 18.40
N GLU A 101 16.62 -1.18 18.79
CA GLU A 101 15.69 -2.16 18.21
C GLU A 101 15.39 -1.90 16.72
N ASN A 102 15.60 -0.67 16.24
CA ASN A 102 15.38 -0.28 14.84
C ASN A 102 16.66 -0.28 13.98
N ASP A 103 17.80 -0.78 14.50
CA ASP A 103 18.97 -1.06 13.67
C ASP A 103 18.59 -2.11 12.59
N PRO A 104 18.78 -1.81 11.29
CA PRO A 104 18.54 -2.76 10.22
C PRO A 104 19.17 -4.15 10.45
N ALA A 105 20.32 -4.22 11.12
CA ALA A 105 20.96 -5.49 11.45
C ALA A 105 20.15 -6.30 12.47
N ASN A 106 19.58 -5.63 13.48
CA ASN A 106 18.73 -6.25 14.50
C ASN A 106 17.39 -6.68 13.90
N VAL A 107 16.75 -5.82 13.09
CA VAL A 107 15.49 -6.15 12.40
C VAL A 107 15.64 -7.37 11.47
N VAL A 108 16.75 -7.44 10.72
CA VAL A 108 17.02 -8.60 9.86
C VAL A 108 17.26 -9.86 10.69
N SER A 109 17.97 -9.75 11.81
CA SER A 109 18.23 -10.88 12.72
C SER A 109 16.94 -11.40 13.34
N ASP A 110 16.08 -10.50 13.85
CA ASP A 110 14.77 -10.85 14.41
C ASP A 110 13.85 -11.48 13.36
N LEU A 111 13.85 -10.95 12.13
CA LEU A 111 13.08 -11.52 11.03
C LEU A 111 13.57 -12.92 10.64
N MET A 112 14.88 -13.19 10.68
CA MET A 112 15.43 -14.53 10.47
C MET A 112 14.97 -15.48 11.59
N LEU A 113 15.06 -15.07 12.85
CA LEU A 113 14.60 -15.85 14.00
C LEU A 113 13.11 -16.19 13.90
N VAL A 114 12.26 -15.21 13.56
CA VAL A 114 10.82 -15.42 13.38
C VAL A 114 10.53 -16.38 12.23
N LYS A 115 11.25 -16.28 11.11
CA LYS A 115 11.10 -17.21 9.97
C LYS A 115 11.48 -18.64 10.34
N ASP A 116 12.60 -18.81 11.05
CA ASP A 116 13.05 -20.13 11.49
C ASP A 116 12.08 -20.76 12.49
N LEU A 117 11.59 -19.96 13.45
CA LEU A 117 10.54 -20.38 14.38
C LEU A 117 9.25 -20.81 13.65
N LEU A 118 8.81 -20.03 12.65
CA LEU A 118 7.62 -20.35 11.86
C LEU A 118 7.79 -21.67 11.10
N ALA A 119 8.93 -21.86 10.44
CA ALA A 119 9.25 -23.10 9.72
C ALA A 119 9.27 -24.32 10.64
N GLU A 120 9.75 -24.18 11.88
CA GLU A 120 9.70 -25.26 12.87
C GLU A 120 8.30 -25.49 13.43
N CYS A 121 7.50 -24.43 13.59
CA CYS A 121 6.11 -24.56 14.00
C CYS A 121 5.24 -25.26 12.95
N GLU A 122 5.52 -25.08 11.66
CA GLU A 122 4.83 -25.80 10.57
C GLU A 122 5.07 -27.31 10.61
N LYS A 123 6.24 -27.75 11.08
CA LYS A 123 6.62 -29.17 11.22
C LYS A 123 6.02 -29.83 12.46
N LEU A 124 5.39 -29.08 13.37
CA LEU A 124 4.75 -29.62 14.56
C LEU A 124 3.49 -30.42 14.22
N THR A 125 3.14 -31.36 15.10
CA THR A 125 1.85 -32.07 15.04
C THR A 125 0.69 -31.12 15.31
N ASP A 126 -0.51 -31.45 14.84
CA ASP A 126 -1.72 -30.61 15.03
C ASP A 126 -2.01 -30.31 16.50
N GLU A 127 -1.75 -31.27 17.39
CA GLU A 127 -1.87 -31.08 18.83
C GLU A 127 -0.90 -30.00 19.34
N LYS A 128 0.37 -30.07 18.95
CA LYS A 128 1.40 -29.10 19.34
C LYS A 128 1.13 -27.72 18.75
N LYS A 129 0.63 -27.66 17.51
CA LYS A 129 0.18 -26.41 16.87
C LYS A 129 -0.95 -25.75 17.64
N ARG A 130 -1.93 -26.52 18.12
CA ARG A 130 -3.00 -25.99 18.99
C ARG A 130 -2.47 -25.42 20.29
N ILE A 131 -1.46 -26.06 20.90
CA ILE A 131 -0.82 -25.53 22.12
C ILE A 131 -0.10 -24.21 21.80
N CYS A 132 0.70 -24.14 20.73
CA CYS A 132 1.33 -22.89 20.30
C CYS A 132 0.30 -21.78 20.05
N LYS A 133 -0.83 -22.11 19.39
CA LYS A 133 -1.91 -21.16 19.13
C LYS A 133 -2.53 -20.64 20.43
N GLY A 134 -2.78 -21.51 21.39
CA GLY A 134 -3.31 -21.10 22.69
C GLY A 134 -2.36 -20.18 23.46
N ILE A 135 -1.04 -20.41 23.36
CA ILE A 135 -0.02 -19.50 23.93
C ILE A 135 -0.06 -18.14 23.23
N ALA A 136 -0.15 -18.12 21.90
CA ALA A 136 -0.22 -16.88 21.12
C ALA A 136 -1.52 -16.09 21.36
N GLU A 137 -2.61 -16.78 21.68
CA GLU A 137 -3.90 -16.20 22.09
C GLU A 137 -3.93 -15.79 23.59
N GLU A 138 -2.79 -15.86 24.30
CA GLU A 138 -2.65 -15.56 25.74
C GLU A 138 -3.58 -16.36 26.66
N LYS A 139 -4.07 -17.53 26.22
CA LYS A 139 -4.95 -18.37 27.02
C LYS A 139 -4.21 -18.93 28.23
N THR A 140 -4.92 -19.00 29.35
CA THR A 140 -4.40 -19.66 30.55
C THR A 140 -4.31 -21.18 30.33
N GLU A 141 -3.40 -21.85 31.05
CA GLU A 141 -3.32 -23.31 31.00
C GLU A 141 -4.63 -24.00 31.40
N ARG A 142 -5.42 -23.36 32.26
CA ARG A 142 -6.73 -23.88 32.67
C ARG A 142 -7.73 -23.85 31.52
N GLU A 143 -7.78 -22.76 30.75
CA GLU A 143 -8.66 -22.63 29.59
C GLU A 143 -8.25 -23.59 28.48
N MET A 144 -6.94 -23.65 28.18
CA MET A 144 -6.41 -24.62 27.22
C MET A 144 -6.69 -26.06 27.67
N ALA A 145 -6.52 -26.40 28.95
CA ALA A 145 -6.78 -27.76 29.43
C ALA A 145 -8.26 -28.16 29.26
N ALA A 146 -9.18 -27.21 29.51
CA ALA A 146 -10.60 -27.40 29.29
C ALA A 146 -10.94 -27.61 27.80
N GLU A 147 -10.35 -26.82 26.89
CA GLU A 147 -10.54 -26.97 25.44
C GLU A 147 -10.01 -28.31 24.90
N PHE A 148 -8.89 -28.79 25.45
CA PHE A 148 -8.28 -30.05 25.04
C PHE A 148 -8.91 -31.27 25.72
N GLY A 149 -9.76 -31.08 26.73
CA GLY A 149 -10.39 -32.17 27.50
C GLY A 149 -9.37 -33.00 28.30
N ILE A 150 -8.26 -32.39 28.73
CA ILE A 150 -7.18 -33.06 29.47
C ILE A 150 -6.92 -32.39 30.83
N PRO A 151 -6.32 -33.10 31.80
CA PRO A 151 -5.86 -32.48 33.04
C PRO A 151 -4.81 -31.37 32.77
N GLN A 152 -4.87 -30.28 33.53
CA GLN A 152 -3.92 -29.18 33.44
C GLN A 152 -2.46 -29.62 33.59
N THR A 153 -2.18 -30.57 34.48
CA THR A 153 -0.84 -31.14 34.68
C THR A 153 -0.30 -31.83 33.43
N THR A 154 -1.17 -32.54 32.70
CA THR A 154 -0.83 -33.17 31.43
C THR A 154 -0.53 -32.11 30.36
N LEU A 155 -1.34 -31.05 30.28
CA LEU A 155 -1.08 -29.95 29.36
C LEU A 155 0.25 -29.26 29.67
N HIS A 156 0.53 -28.99 30.94
CA HIS A 156 1.77 -28.38 31.38
C HIS A 156 3.00 -29.20 30.93
N GLY A 157 2.98 -30.51 31.15
CA GLY A 157 4.06 -31.39 30.70
C GLY A 157 4.23 -31.43 29.17
N ARG A 158 3.12 -31.38 28.42
CA ARG A 158 3.15 -31.31 26.94
C ARG A 158 3.72 -29.98 26.46
N LYS A 159 3.33 -28.87 27.09
CA LYS A 159 3.81 -27.51 26.81
C LYS A 159 5.32 -27.40 27.04
N ASP A 160 5.80 -27.85 28.20
CA ASP A 160 7.22 -27.81 28.54
C ASP A 160 8.08 -28.65 27.60
N LYS A 161 7.60 -29.83 27.21
CA LYS A 161 8.29 -30.67 26.24
C LYS A 161 8.35 -30.00 24.87
N LEU A 162 7.25 -29.39 24.43
CA LEU A 162 7.17 -28.64 23.17
C LEU A 162 8.16 -27.47 23.15
N LEU A 163 8.18 -26.63 24.19
CA LEU A 163 9.09 -25.49 24.26
C LEU A 163 10.57 -25.92 24.29
N LYS A 164 10.89 -27.01 24.98
CA LYS A 164 12.25 -27.59 24.97
C LYS A 164 12.64 -28.12 23.60
N GLU A 165 11.71 -28.74 22.87
CA GLU A 165 11.96 -29.20 21.51
C GLU A 165 12.18 -28.03 20.55
N LEU A 166 11.35 -26.99 20.62
CA LEU A 166 11.51 -25.79 19.78
C LEU A 166 12.83 -25.08 20.07
N LYS A 167 13.19 -24.90 21.34
CA LYS A 167 14.48 -24.30 21.72
C LYS A 167 15.66 -25.04 21.09
N LYS A 168 15.70 -26.38 21.20
CA LYS A 168 16.80 -27.19 20.64
C LYS A 168 16.97 -27.12 19.13
N LYS A 169 15.94 -26.67 18.40
CA LYS A 169 15.98 -26.54 16.95
C LYS A 169 16.31 -25.13 16.48
N LEU A 170 16.23 -24.15 17.39
CA LEU A 170 16.52 -22.74 17.15
C LEU A 170 17.89 -22.33 17.74
N ASP A 171 18.42 -23.14 18.66
CA ASP A 171 19.84 -23.13 19.09
C ASP A 171 20.75 -23.75 18.00
#